data_AF-A0A068YU04-F1
#
_entry.id   AF-A0A068YU04-F1
#
_cell.length_a   1.000
_cell.length_b   1.000
_cell.length_c   1.000
_cell.angle_alpha   90.00
_cell.angle_beta   90.00
_cell.angle_gamma   90.00
#
_symmetry.space_group_name_H-M   'P 1'
#
loop_
_entity.id
_entity.type
_entity.pdbx_description
1 polymer ?
#
loop_
_entity_poly.entity_id
_entity_poly.type
_entity_poly.pdbx_seq_one_letter_code
_entity_poly.pdbx_strand_id
1 'polypeptide(L)'
;MWSEVPGEPVHALPRVTLEGQAKVLERESTVWHACRTAYLERFPEAEFMTQLSDFRFVAIELKGARQVAGFGAARSMDAGEVRQALASAG
;
A
#
# COMPACT_ATOMS: atom_id res chain seq x y z
N MET A 1 -11.28 -9.36 -7.35
CA MET A 1 -11.33 -9.49 -5.88
C MET A 1 -11.54 -10.97 -5.59
N TRP A 2 -10.51 -11.70 -5.17
CA TRP A 2 -10.68 -13.12 -4.84
C TRP A 2 -11.26 -13.24 -3.44
N SER A 3 -12.47 -13.77 -3.34
CA SER A 3 -13.13 -14.05 -2.07
C SER A 3 -12.66 -15.38 -1.49
N GLU A 4 -12.72 -15.50 -0.17
CA GLU A 4 -12.49 -16.76 0.54
C GLU A 4 -13.58 -17.79 0.15
N VAL A 5 -13.16 -19.00 -0.22
CA VAL A 5 -14.05 -20.13 -0.50
C VAL A 5 -14.17 -20.98 0.76
N PRO A 6 -15.39 -21.24 1.28
CA PRO A 6 -15.56 -22.10 2.45
C PRO A 6 -14.93 -23.48 2.25
N GLY A 7 -14.05 -23.88 3.17
CA GLY A 7 -13.36 -25.18 3.13
C GLY A 7 -11.95 -25.16 2.52
N GLU A 8 -11.54 -24.05 1.90
CA GLU A 8 -10.14 -23.87 1.48
C GLU A 8 -9.30 -23.28 2.62
N PRO A 9 -8.03 -23.71 2.77
CA PRO A 9 -7.15 -23.11 3.76
C PRO A 9 -7.00 -21.60 3.47
N VAL A 10 -7.40 -20.74 4.42
CA VAL A 10 -7.25 -19.27 4.31
C VAL A 10 -5.80 -18.83 4.09
N HIS A 11 -4.83 -19.73 4.28
CA HIS A 11 -3.40 -19.56 3.98
C HIS A 11 -3.07 -19.66 2.48
N ALA A 12 -4.03 -20.01 1.62
CA ALA A 12 -3.84 -20.16 0.18
C ALA A 12 -3.84 -18.83 -0.59
N LEU A 13 -4.48 -17.78 -0.05
CA LEU A 13 -4.55 -16.49 -0.75
C LEU A 13 -3.17 -15.79 -0.79
N PRO A 14 -2.75 -15.25 -1.95
CA PRO A 14 -1.56 -14.42 -2.04
C PRO A 14 -1.69 -13.18 -1.16
N ARG A 15 -0.70 -12.93 -0.32
CA ARG A 15 -0.64 -11.76 0.57
C ARG A 15 0.76 -11.21 0.67
N VAL A 16 0.85 -9.93 0.99
CA VAL A 16 2.11 -9.26 1.29
C VAL A 16 1.92 -8.41 2.56
N THR A 17 2.83 -8.58 3.51
CA THR A 17 3.01 -7.66 4.63
C THR A 17 4.08 -6.67 4.24
N LEU A 18 3.75 -5.38 4.27
CA LEU A 18 4.67 -4.28 4.02
C LEU A 18 5.10 -3.69 5.35
N GLU A 19 6.40 -3.67 5.62
CA GLU A 19 6.96 -3.03 6.81
C GLU A 19 7.56 -1.68 6.42
N GLY A 20 7.28 -0.65 7.20
CA GLY A 20 7.79 0.69 6.92
C GLY A 20 7.50 1.69 8.02
N GLN A 21 8.04 2.89 7.85
CA GLN A 21 7.76 4.01 8.73
C GLN A 21 6.61 4.84 8.16
N ALA A 22 5.57 5.07 8.95
CA ALA A 22 4.52 6.01 8.62
C ALA A 22 5.03 7.45 8.80
N LYS A 23 4.75 8.32 7.82
CA LYS A 23 5.08 9.73 7.82
C LYS A 23 3.89 10.55 7.36
N VAL A 24 3.43 11.45 8.24
CA VAL A 24 2.41 12.44 7.87
C VAL A 24 3.03 13.42 6.88
N LEU A 25 2.34 13.63 5.75
CA LEU A 25 2.79 14.58 4.74
C LEU A 25 2.41 16.00 5.12
N GLU A 26 3.35 16.92 4.91
CA GLU A 26 3.09 18.36 5.06
C GLU A 26 2.02 18.79 4.05
N ARG A 27 0.99 19.49 4.53
CA ARG A 27 -0.14 19.90 3.70
C ARG A 27 0.32 20.86 2.60
N GLU A 28 -0.27 20.75 1.41
CA GLU A 28 0.07 21.55 0.21
C GLU A 28 1.54 21.41 -0.27
N SER A 29 2.31 20.46 0.28
CA SER A 29 3.62 20.13 -0.28
C SER A 29 3.50 19.42 -1.63
N THR A 30 4.56 19.42 -2.43
CA THR A 30 4.57 18.72 -3.74
C THR A 30 4.21 17.23 -3.61
N VAL A 31 4.75 16.55 -2.59
CA VAL A 31 4.45 15.13 -2.33
C VAL A 31 3.00 14.95 -1.87
N TRP A 32 2.46 15.88 -1.10
CA TRP A 32 1.06 15.85 -0.69
C TRP A 32 0.11 15.96 -1.89
N HIS A 33 0.37 16.88 -2.83
CA HIS A 33 -0.43 16.99 -4.05
C HIS A 33 -0.35 15.73 -4.91
N ALA A 34 0.85 15.18 -5.11
CA ALA A 34 1.03 13.94 -5.86
C ALA A 34 0.26 12.77 -5.22
N CYS A 35 0.32 12.62 -3.89
CA CYS A 35 -0.45 11.62 -3.17
C CYS A 35 -1.96 11.86 -3.25
N ARG A 36 -2.43 13.11 -3.16
CA ARG A 36 -3.85 13.44 -3.31
C ARG A 36 -4.35 13.05 -4.70
N THR A 37 -3.62 13.38 -5.76
CA THR A 37 -3.98 13.02 -7.14
C THR A 37 -4.13 11.51 -7.29
N ALA A 38 -3.08 10.74 -6.93
CA ALA A 38 -3.13 9.28 -7.05
C ALA A 38 -4.22 8.64 -6.16
N TYR A 39 -4.49 9.21 -4.99
CA TYR A 39 -5.55 8.72 -4.11
C TYR A 39 -6.94 8.97 -4.68
N LEU A 40 -7.19 10.15 -5.25
CA LEU A 40 -8.50 10.50 -5.84
C LEU A 40 -8.75 9.86 -7.20
N GLU A 41 -7.71 9.52 -7.96
CA GLU A 41 -7.85 8.65 -9.13
C GLU A 41 -8.45 7.29 -8.75
N ARG A 42 -8.09 6.77 -7.58
CA ARG A 42 -8.59 5.49 -7.06
C ARG A 42 -9.90 5.60 -6.29
N PHE A 43 -10.09 6.70 -5.54
CA PHE A 43 -11.25 6.94 -4.68
C PHE A 43 -11.83 8.34 -4.91
N PRO A 44 -12.50 8.60 -6.04
CA PRO A 44 -13.04 9.93 -6.37
C PRO A 44 -13.98 10.48 -5.30
N GLU A 45 -14.79 9.62 -4.67
CA GLU A 45 -15.74 9.96 -3.62
C GLU A 45 -15.08 10.56 -2.36
N ALA A 46 -13.77 10.37 -2.20
CA ALA A 46 -13.02 10.91 -1.06
C ALA A 46 -12.66 12.40 -1.22
N GLU A 47 -12.93 13.04 -2.36
CA GLU A 47 -12.49 14.42 -2.63
C GLU A 47 -12.86 15.39 -1.51
N PHE A 48 -14.13 15.41 -1.10
CA PHE A 48 -14.59 16.28 -0.03
C PHE A 48 -13.88 16.01 1.30
N MET A 49 -13.63 14.73 1.63
CA MET A 49 -12.90 14.36 2.84
C MET A 49 -11.48 14.91 2.84
N THR A 50 -10.79 14.92 1.69
CA THR A 50 -9.42 15.47 1.58
C THR A 50 -9.34 16.97 1.86
N GLN A 51 -10.46 17.70 1.77
CA GLN A 51 -10.51 19.14 2.02
C GLN A 51 -10.62 19.47 3.51
N LEU A 52 -11.08 18.52 4.34
CA LEU A 52 -11.22 18.70 5.78
C LEU A 52 -9.86 19.01 6.43
N SER A 53 -9.88 19.84 7.46
CA SER A 53 -8.68 20.35 8.12
C SER A 53 -7.97 19.32 9.00
N ASP A 54 -8.66 18.24 9.38
CA ASP A 54 -8.18 17.11 10.17
C ASP A 54 -7.80 15.89 9.32
N PHE A 55 -8.15 15.87 8.04
CA PHE A 55 -7.69 14.84 7.10
C PHE A 55 -6.17 14.94 6.88
N ARG A 56 -5.49 13.78 6.85
CA ARG A 56 -4.04 13.69 6.65
C ARG A 56 -3.73 12.62 5.62
N PHE A 57 -2.86 12.95 4.66
CA PHE A 57 -2.18 11.93 3.88
C PHE A 57 -0.96 11.44 4.65
N VAL A 58 -0.80 10.11 4.69
CA VAL A 58 0.29 9.43 5.37
C VAL A 58 1.00 8.55 4.34
N ALA A 59 2.27 8.83 4.12
CA ALA A 59 3.13 7.97 3.32
C ALA A 59 3.74 6.87 4.20
N ILE A 60 3.96 5.70 3.61
CA ILE A 60 4.69 4.60 4.26
C ILE A 60 6.03 4.45 3.56
N GLU A 61 7.11 4.81 4.25
CA GLU A 61 8.49 4.59 3.79
C GLU A 61 8.86 3.12 4.04
N LEU A 62 8.76 2.30 3.00
CA LEU A 62 8.96 0.86 3.08
C LEU A 62 10.40 0.48 3.40
N LYS A 63 10.57 -0.39 4.39
CA LYS A 63 11.83 -0.96 4.85
C LYS A 63 12.00 -2.42 4.45
N GLY A 64 10.92 -3.09 4.09
CA GLY A 64 10.93 -4.47 3.62
C GLY A 64 9.52 -5.01 3.45
N ALA A 65 9.43 -6.27 3.05
CA ALA A 65 8.17 -6.96 2.91
C ALA A 65 8.30 -8.46 3.20
N ARG A 66 7.18 -9.07 3.59
CA ARG A 66 7.01 -10.52 3.62
C ARG A 66 5.88 -10.90 2.68
N GLN A 67 6.20 -11.60 1.61
CA GLN A 67 5.21 -12.13 0.67
C GLN A 67 4.94 -13.60 0.99
N VAL A 68 3.67 -13.99 1.01
CA VAL A 68 3.23 -15.39 1.02
C VAL A 68 2.31 -15.57 -0.19
N ALA A 69 2.80 -16.26 -1.22
CA ALA A 69 2.08 -16.48 -2.47
C ALA A 69 1.23 -17.76 -2.48
N GLY A 70 1.28 -18.54 -1.40
CA GLY A 70 0.59 -19.82 -1.26
C GLY A 70 1.40 -20.78 -0.39
N PHE A 71 0.98 -22.05 -0.33
CA PHE A 71 1.63 -23.07 0.47
C PHE A 71 3.12 -23.23 0.09
N GLY A 72 4.01 -23.14 1.09
CA GLY A 72 5.47 -23.26 0.88
C GLY A 72 6.13 -22.12 0.11
N ALA A 73 5.38 -21.12 -0.38
CA ALA A 73 5.89 -20.04 -1.22
C ALA A 73 5.93 -18.72 -0.43
N ALA A 74 6.88 -18.59 0.48
CA ALA A 74 7.09 -17.38 1.28
C ALA A 74 8.49 -16.80 1.08
N ARG A 75 8.58 -15.50 0.84
CA ARG A 75 9.86 -14.78 0.71
C ARG A 75 9.86 -13.49 1.50
N SER A 76 11.00 -13.17 2.10
CA SER A 76 11.28 -11.84 2.64
C SER A 76 11.95 -11.01 1.56
N MET A 77 11.66 -9.71 1.55
CA MET A 77 12.26 -8.74 0.65
C MET A 77 12.82 -7.59 1.46
N ASP A 78 14.01 -7.12 1.11
CA ASP A 78 14.56 -5.89 1.68
C ASP A 78 13.97 -4.63 1.02
N ALA A 79 14.32 -3.45 1.55
CA ALA A 79 13.83 -2.17 1.04
C ALA A 79 14.17 -1.94 -0.45
N GLY A 80 15.33 -2.41 -0.92
CA GLY A 80 15.77 -2.27 -2.31
C GLY A 80 14.92 -3.13 -3.25
N GLU A 81 14.72 -4.40 -2.89
CA GLU A 81 13.89 -5.34 -3.64
C GLU A 81 12.42 -4.86 -3.71
N VAL A 82 11.89 -4.31 -2.61
CA VAL A 82 10.54 -3.75 -2.59
C VAL A 82 10.43 -2.54 -3.52
N ARG A 83 11.39 -1.62 -3.50
CA ARG A 83 11.41 -0.47 -4.41
C ARG A 83 11.45 -0.90 -5.88
N GLN A 84 12.28 -1.89 -6.21
CA GLN A 84 12.35 -2.43 -7.57
C GLN A 84 11.02 -3.03 -8.01
N ALA A 85 10.39 -3.84 -7.15
CA ALA A 85 9.10 -4.48 -7.46
C ALA A 85 7.97 -3.47 -7.69
N LEU A 86 7.94 -2.36 -6.94
CA LEU A 86 6.94 -1.30 -7.12
C LEU A 86 7.22 -0.43 -8.35
N ALA A 87 8.48 -0.17 -8.68
CA ALA A 87 8.85 0.57 -9.88
C ALA A 87 8.47 -0.17 -11.18
N SER A 88 8.51 -1.51 -11.17
CA SER A 88 8.09 -2.35 -12.29
C SER A 88 6.57 -2.53 -12.42
N ALA A 89 5.79 -2.03 -11.46
CA ALA A 89 4.33 -2.17 -11.43
C ALA A 89 3.59 -0.89 -11.92
N GLY A 90 4.33 0.12 -12.36
CA GLY A 90 3.83 1.38 -12.93
C GLY A 90 3.97 1.43 -14.45
#